data_AF-A0A382EGQ2-F1
#
_entry.id   AF-A0A382EGQ2-F1
#
_cell.length_a   1.000
_cell.length_b   1.000
_cell.length_c   1.000
_cell.angle_alpha   90.00
_cell.angle_beta   90.00
_cell.angle_gamma   90.00
#
_symmetry.space_group_name_H-M   'P 1'
#
loop_
_entity.id
_entity.type
_entity.pdbx_description
1 polymer ?
#
loop_
_entity_poly.entity_id
_entity_poly.type
_entity_poly.pdbx_seq_one_letter_code
_entity_poly.pdbx_strand_id
1 'polypeptide(L)' 'MKIISSILCSIITLTLVTSCGDAVKAEINLNTIQCGMCVNKINNTLNDLVGIVKVDVRLDKKVGYVTFNPT' A
#
# COMPACT_ATOMS: atom_id res chain seq x y z
N MET A 1 -15.37 33.29 -24.75
CA MET A 1 -15.28 32.27 -23.68
C MET A 1 -14.15 31.27 -23.97
N LYS A 2 -12.89 31.73 -24.04
CA LYS A 2 -11.73 30.85 -24.27
C LYS A 2 -10.63 31.00 -23.20
N ILE A 3 -10.84 31.92 -22.25
CA ILE A 3 -9.94 32.23 -21.12
C ILE A 3 -10.26 31.42 -19.85
N ILE A 4 -11.52 30.99 -19.67
CA ILE A 4 -11.97 30.19 -18.52
C ILE A 4 -11.44 28.74 -18.56
N SER A 5 -11.08 28.23 -19.75
CA SER A 5 -10.56 26.87 -19.92
C SER A 5 -9.07 26.75 -19.58
N SER A 6 -8.31 27.84 -19.70
CA SER A 6 -6.85 27.83 -19.44
C SER A 6 -6.50 28.04 -17.97
N ILE A 7 -7.36 28.72 -17.20
CA ILE A 7 -7.14 28.98 -15.76
C ILE A 7 -7.45 27.73 -14.92
N LEU A 8 -8.33 26.84 -15.38
CA LEU A 8 -8.63 25.59 -14.67
C LEU A 8 -7.44 24.60 -14.71
N CYS A 9 -6.61 24.64 -15.76
CA CYS A 9 -5.42 23.79 -15.86
C CYS A 9 -4.33 24.15 -14.84
N SER A 10 -4.18 25.44 -14.48
CA SER A 10 -3.13 25.89 -13.55
C SER A 10 -3.44 25.58 -12.08
N ILE A 11 -4.72 25.33 -11.74
CA ILE A 11 -5.13 24.98 -10.36
C ILE A 11 -4.89 23.48 -10.09
N ILE A 12 -4.87 22.65 -11.13
CA ILE A 12 -4.76 21.17 -11.03
C ILE A 12 -3.34 20.72 -10.66
N THR A 13 -2.32 21.56 -10.85
CA THR A 13 -0.91 21.14 -10.66
C THR A 13 -0.36 21.38 -9.26
N LEU A 14 -1.08 22.05 -8.35
CA LEU A 14 -0.57 22.35 -6.99
C LEU A 14 -0.96 21.31 -5.93
N THR A 15 -2.00 20.50 -6.17
CA THR A 15 -2.53 19.55 -5.16
C THR A 15 -1.91 18.16 -5.20
N LEU A 16 -1.00 17.89 -6.14
CA LEU A 16 -0.32 16.59 -6.24
C LEU A 16 1.11 16.72 -5.69
N VAL A 17 1.24 17.25 -4.47
CA VAL A 17 2.38 16.93 -3.61
C VAL A 17 2.25 15.45 -3.26
N THR A 18 2.78 14.59 -4.14
CA THR A 18 2.93 13.17 -3.83
C THR A 18 3.94 13.07 -2.71
N SER A 19 3.43 12.84 -1.50
CA SER A 19 4.19 12.60 -0.28
C SER A 19 5.20 11.47 -0.51
N CYS A 20 6.48 11.83 -0.57
CA CYS A 20 7.59 10.89 -0.47
C CYS A 20 7.64 10.37 0.97
N GLY A 21 6.96 9.25 1.21
CA GLY A 21 7.25 8.38 2.35
C GLY A 21 8.17 7.26 1.88
N ASP A 22 9.29 7.04 2.58
CA ASP A 22 10.24 5.94 2.33
C ASP A 22 9.64 4.59 2.73
N ALA A 23 8.54 4.21 2.08
CA ALA A 23 7.88 2.94 2.31
C ALA A 23 8.74 1.81 1.73
N VAL A 24 9.25 0.94 2.61
CA VAL A 24 10.07 -0.22 2.25
C VAL A 24 9.18 -1.43 2.05
N LYS A 25 9.53 -2.27 1.07
CA LYS A 25 8.85 -3.54 0.79
C LYS A 25 9.66 -4.70 1.36
N ALA A 26 9.02 -5.53 2.17
CA ALA A 26 9.53 -6.82 2.61
C ALA A 26 8.71 -7.95 2.00
N GLU A 27 9.41 -9.04 1.65
CA GLU A 27 8.84 -10.29 1.18
C GLU A 27 9.13 -11.37 2.23
N ILE A 28 8.08 -12.06 2.68
CA ILE A 28 8.16 -13.07 3.73
C ILE A 28 7.62 -14.39 3.21
N ASN A 29 8.44 -15.44 3.23
CA ASN A 29 8.02 -16.79 2.89
C ASN A 29 7.11 -17.37 3.98
N LEU A 30 5.97 -17.90 3.56
CA LEU A 30 4.87 -18.39 4.40
C LEU A 30 4.57 -19.86 4.07
N ASN A 31 5.59 -20.72 4.09
CA ASN A 31 5.52 -22.11 3.63
C ASN A 31 4.41 -22.94 4.28
N THR A 32 3.96 -22.56 5.47
CA THR A 32 2.96 -23.29 6.26
C THR A 32 1.53 -22.80 6.09
N ILE A 33 1.25 -21.69 5.40
CA ILE A 33 -0.14 -21.18 5.29
C ILE A 33 -0.99 -22.12 4.45
N GLN A 34 -2.13 -22.59 4.95
CA GLN A 34 -2.92 -23.64 4.28
C GLN A 34 -4.24 -23.16 3.69
N CYS A 35 -4.88 -22.16 4.28
CA CYS A 35 -6.22 -21.76 3.92
C CYS A 35 -6.41 -20.23 3.94
N GLY A 36 -7.50 -19.77 3.33
CA GLY A 36 -7.85 -18.34 3.28
C GLY A 36 -8.06 -17.71 4.65
N MET A 37 -8.43 -18.49 5.67
CA MET A 37 -8.56 -17.95 7.03
C MET A 37 -7.21 -17.50 7.61
N CYS A 38 -6.13 -18.22 7.33
CA CYS A 38 -4.77 -17.80 7.70
C CYS A 38 -4.38 -16.49 6.98
N VAL A 39 -4.71 -16.39 5.69
CA VAL A 39 -4.48 -15.18 4.87
C VAL A 39 -5.18 -13.98 5.51
N ASN A 40 -6.48 -14.09 5.78
CA ASN A 40 -7.27 -13.03 6.41
C ASN A 40 -6.71 -12.65 7.78
N LYS A 41 -6.34 -13.63 8.61
CA LYS A 41 -5.83 -13.33 9.95
C LYS A 41 -4.52 -12.54 9.91
N ILE A 42 -3.58 -12.94 9.04
CA ILE A 42 -2.30 -12.24 8.86
C ILE A 42 -2.57 -10.82 8.33
N ASN A 43 -3.41 -10.70 7.30
CA ASN A 43 -3.71 -9.41 6.69
C ASN A 43 -4.33 -8.46 7.71
N ASN A 44 -5.36 -8.88 8.43
CA ASN A 44 -6.02 -8.03 9.43
C ASN A 44 -5.06 -7.62 10.55
N THR A 45 -4.36 -8.59 11.14
CA THR A 45 -3.43 -8.32 12.26
C THR A 45 -2.33 -7.34 11.87
N LEU A 46 -1.77 -7.46 10.67
CA LEU A 46 -0.71 -6.56 10.22
C LEU A 46 -1.24 -5.18 9.83
N ASN A 47 -2.42 -5.08 9.21
CA ASN A 47 -3.01 -3.78 8.87
C ASN A 47 -3.37 -2.95 10.12
N ASP A 48 -3.56 -3.60 11.27
CA ASP A 48 -3.82 -2.91 12.55
C ASP A 48 -2.54 -2.33 13.19
N LEU A 49 -1.35 -2.63 12.65
CA LEU A 49 -0.08 -2.14 13.21
C LEU A 49 0.28 -0.75 12.66
N VAL A 50 0.72 0.12 13.57
CA VAL A 50 1.25 1.45 13.22
C VAL A 50 2.49 1.30 12.33
N GLY A 51 2.55 2.08 11.25
CA GLY A 51 3.68 2.07 10.31
C GLY A 51 3.52 1.08 9.15
N ILE A 52 2.50 0.21 9.17
CA ILE A 52 2.14 -0.62 8.02
C ILE A 52 1.36 0.23 7.01
N VAL A 53 1.83 0.23 5.76
CA VAL A 53 1.23 0.97 4.64
C VAL A 53 0.37 0.04 3.80
N LYS A 54 0.83 -1.20 3.57
CA LYS A 54 0.09 -2.19 2.78
C LYS A 54 0.53 -3.60 3.14
N VAL A 55 -0.42 -4.52 3.15
CA VAL A 55 -0.19 -5.96 3.30
C VAL A 55 -0.90 -6.69 2.15
N ASP A 56 -0.22 -7.65 1.54
CA ASP A 56 -0.77 -8.55 0.53
C ASP A 56 -0.24 -9.97 0.77
N VAL A 57 -1.13 -10.91 1.10
CA VAL A 57 -0.76 -12.29 1.41
C VAL A 57 -1.28 -13.21 0.31
N ARG A 58 -0.38 -13.97 -0.30
CA ARG A 58 -0.63 -14.82 -1.47
C ARG A 58 -0.57 -16.30 -1.06
N LEU A 59 -1.73 -16.93 -0.96
CA LEU A 59 -1.84 -18.36 -0.61
C LEU A 59 -1.28 -19.29 -1.70
N ASP A 60 -1.46 -18.90 -2.97
CA ASP A 60 -0.94 -19.59 -4.16
C ASP A 60 0.58 -19.65 -4.16
N LYS A 61 1.22 -18.54 -3.80
CA LYS A 61 2.68 -18.39 -3.79
C LYS A 61 3.34 -18.67 -2.44
N LYS A 62 2.53 -18.90 -1.39
CA LYS A 62 3.00 -19.06 0.00
C LYS A 62 3.92 -17.92 0.42
N VAL A 63 3.55 -16.68 0.11
CA VAL A 63 4.37 -15.48 0.38
C VAL A 63 3.50 -14.33 0.87
N GLY A 64 4.04 -13.50 1.76
CA GLY A 64 3.44 -12.24 2.21
C GLY A 64 4.31 -11.06 1.78
N TYR A 65 3.69 -10.07 1.15
CA TYR A 65 4.30 -8.79 0.82
C TYR A 65 3.82 -7.73 1.81
N VAL A 66 4.77 -7.04 2.45
CA VAL A 66 4.48 -6.00 3.42
C VAL A 66 5.20 -4.73 3.00
N THR A 67 4.46 -3.63 2.87
CA THR A 67 5.00 -2.29 2.69
C THR A 67 4.84 -1.54 3.99
N PHE A 68 5.94 -1.01 4.54
CA PHE A 68 5.95 -0.36 5.84
C PHE A 68 6.95 0.80 5.87
N ASN A 69 6.75 1.72 6.81
CA ASN A 69 7.70 2.80 7.09
C ASN A 69 8.72 2.30 8.13
N PRO A 70 10.03 2.22 7.79
CA PRO A 70 11.06 1.68 8.68
C PRO A 70 11.59 2.68 9.71
N THR A 71 11.00 3.87 9.80
CA THR A 71 11.48 5.02 10.59
C THR A 71 10.52 5.39 11.70
#